data_AF-A0A958FF01-F1
#
_entry.id   AF-A0A958FF01-F1
#
_cell.length_a   1.000
_cell.length_b   1.000
_cell.length_c   1.000
_cell.angle_alpha   90.00
_cell.angle_beta   90.00
_cell.angle_gamma   90.00
#
_symmetry.space_group_name_H-M   'P 1'
#
loop_
_entity.id
_entity.type
_entity.pdbx_description
1 polymer ?
#
loop_
_entity_poly.entity_id
_entity_poly.type
_entity_poly.pdbx_seq_one_letter_code
_entity_poly.pdbx_strand_id
1 'polypeptide(L)'
;QGAADGGVSSDQLAQLQYFLARDDLPKLGVFIMATSNAPQRLGTALQDRFVFLPVLGVIPSEIPDLLRSYVSRLGARIIKEDQALMEEAGRYLYERSASPRQMLDVIRHAINLYGPELRGADILAAAADYSGQIDPAGVQAAILQSVRMCSFRSWLPWADNPAYPLPACLEGIVDVKENRVDYEKLDERLSEVMPYAQL
;
A
#
# COMPACT_ATOMS: atom_id res chain seq x y z
N GLN A 1 -8.13 24.65 -10.84
CA GLN A 1 -6.76 24.76 -11.41
C GLN A 1 -6.76 23.90 -12.68
N GLY A 2 -6.71 24.51 -13.87
CA GLY A 2 -6.90 23.78 -15.13
C GLY A 2 -6.56 24.60 -16.38
N ALA A 3 -5.59 25.52 -16.28
CA ALA A 3 -5.23 26.43 -17.37
C ALA A 3 -3.84 26.19 -17.96
N ALA A 4 -3.15 25.09 -17.57
CA ALA A 4 -1.74 24.90 -17.91
C ALA A 4 -1.49 24.12 -19.22
N ASP A 5 -2.49 23.45 -19.80
CA ASP A 5 -2.30 22.55 -20.95
C ASP A 5 -3.29 22.78 -22.10
N GLY A 6 -4.01 23.91 -22.12
CA GLY A 6 -4.98 24.22 -23.18
C GLY A 6 -6.21 23.31 -23.20
N GLY A 7 -6.53 22.60 -22.11
CA GLY A 7 -7.72 21.76 -22.01
C GLY A 7 -7.51 20.32 -22.48
N VAL A 8 -6.27 19.92 -22.78
CA VAL A 8 -5.94 18.55 -23.21
C VAL A 8 -6.31 17.52 -22.13
N SER A 9 -5.95 17.77 -20.87
CA SER A 9 -6.27 16.87 -19.75
C SER A 9 -7.78 16.76 -19.54
N SER A 10 -8.53 17.86 -19.71
CA SER A 10 -9.98 17.82 -19.59
C SER A 10 -10.64 17.03 -20.73
N ASP A 11 -10.14 17.16 -21.95
CA ASP A 11 -10.65 16.38 -23.09
C ASP A 11 -10.36 14.89 -22.93
N GLN A 12 -9.13 14.53 -22.53
CA GLN A 12 -8.77 13.14 -22.26
C GLN A 12 -9.59 12.52 -21.12
N LEU A 13 -9.83 13.27 -20.03
CA LEU A 13 -10.69 12.82 -18.94
C LEU A 13 -12.14 12.65 -19.40
N ALA A 14 -12.66 13.53 -20.25
CA ALA A 14 -14.00 13.39 -20.81
C ALA A 14 -14.12 12.16 -21.71
N GLN A 15 -13.12 11.89 -22.55
CA GLN A 15 -13.07 10.68 -23.38
C GLN A 15 -13.01 9.41 -22.54
N LEU A 16 -12.19 9.40 -21.48
CA LEU A 16 -12.13 8.29 -20.53
C LEU A 16 -13.47 8.07 -19.84
N GLN A 17 -14.11 9.13 -19.35
CA GLN A 17 -15.45 9.03 -18.73
C GLN A 17 -16.48 8.48 -19.70
N TYR A 18 -16.47 8.94 -20.96
CA TYR A 18 -17.36 8.44 -22.00
C TYR A 18 -17.14 6.94 -22.27
N PHE A 19 -15.89 6.51 -22.33
CA PHE A 19 -15.56 5.09 -22.48
C PHE A 19 -16.03 4.26 -21.28
N LEU A 20 -15.74 4.71 -20.05
CA LEU A 20 -16.14 4.04 -18.80
C LEU A 20 -17.65 4.04 -18.58
N ALA A 21 -18.40 4.93 -19.22
CA ALA A 21 -19.85 4.99 -19.11
C ALA A 21 -20.58 3.88 -19.88
N ARG A 22 -19.85 3.07 -20.65
CA ARG A 22 -20.41 2.02 -21.50
C ARG A 22 -20.74 0.75 -20.71
N ASP A 23 -22.02 0.38 -20.71
CA ASP A 23 -22.50 -0.85 -20.05
C ASP A 23 -22.18 -2.14 -20.83
N ASP A 24 -21.68 -2.02 -22.06
CA ASP A 24 -21.31 -3.17 -22.90
C ASP A 24 -19.86 -3.64 -22.70
N LEU A 25 -19.02 -2.88 -21.98
CA LEU A 25 -17.61 -3.25 -21.75
C LEU A 25 -17.43 -4.67 -21.19
N PRO A 26 -18.19 -5.13 -20.17
CA PRO A 26 -18.04 -6.50 -19.68
C PRO A 26 -18.44 -7.55 -20.72
N LYS A 27 -19.45 -7.26 -21.55
CA LYS A 27 -19.89 -8.16 -22.64
C LYS A 27 -18.84 -8.27 -23.74
N LEU A 28 -18.02 -7.23 -23.90
CA LEU A 28 -16.86 -7.20 -24.79
C LEU A 28 -15.61 -7.81 -24.15
N GLY A 29 -15.69 -8.31 -22.90
CA GLY A 29 -14.57 -8.89 -22.18
C GLY A 29 -13.53 -7.86 -21.72
N VAL A 30 -13.92 -6.59 -21.60
CA VAL A 30 -13.03 -5.51 -21.16
C VAL A 30 -13.12 -5.34 -19.64
N PHE A 31 -11.98 -5.43 -18.97
CA PHE A 31 -11.81 -5.15 -17.54
C PHE A 31 -10.79 -4.04 -17.34
N ILE A 32 -11.11 -3.07 -16.48
CA ILE A 32 -10.29 -1.89 -16.25
C ILE A 32 -9.88 -1.85 -14.78
N MET A 33 -8.57 -1.82 -14.55
CA MET A 33 -7.98 -1.67 -13.23
C MET A 33 -7.17 -0.38 -13.19
N ALA A 34 -7.41 0.43 -12.15
CA ALA A 34 -6.64 1.62 -11.84
C ALA A 34 -6.08 1.50 -10.44
N THR A 35 -4.89 2.07 -10.20
CA THR A 35 -4.26 2.15 -8.89
C THR A 35 -3.94 3.61 -8.60
N SER A 36 -4.20 4.06 -7.37
CA SER A 36 -3.93 5.43 -6.95
C SER A 36 -3.67 5.48 -5.45
N ASN A 37 -2.68 6.28 -5.06
CA ASN A 37 -2.43 6.61 -3.65
C ASN A 37 -3.25 7.83 -3.19
N ALA A 38 -3.89 8.54 -4.12
CA ALA A 38 -4.74 9.70 -3.86
C ALA A 38 -6.09 9.59 -4.59
N PRO A 39 -6.88 8.53 -4.35
CA PRO A 39 -8.15 8.31 -5.04
C PRO A 39 -9.18 9.44 -4.84
N GLN A 40 -9.07 10.20 -3.74
CA GLN A 40 -9.89 11.38 -3.45
C GLN A 40 -9.71 12.53 -4.45
N ARG A 41 -8.61 12.54 -5.21
CA ARG A 41 -8.38 13.54 -6.27
C ARG A 41 -9.14 13.23 -7.55
N LEU A 42 -9.69 12.03 -7.69
CA LEU A 42 -10.57 11.70 -8.81
C LEU A 42 -11.84 12.55 -8.73
N GLY A 43 -12.30 13.09 -9.86
CA GLY A 43 -13.61 13.76 -9.91
C GLY A 43 -14.72 12.79 -9.51
N THR A 44 -15.77 13.29 -8.86
CA THR A 44 -16.90 12.48 -8.35
C THR A 44 -17.48 11.56 -9.43
N ALA A 45 -17.65 12.08 -10.66
CA ALA A 45 -18.13 11.30 -11.80
C ALA A 45 -17.25 10.10 -12.17
N LEU A 46 -15.92 10.16 -11.92
CA LEU A 46 -15.04 9.01 -12.09
C LEU A 46 -15.12 8.06 -10.90
N GLN A 47 -15.24 8.59 -9.67
CA GLN A 47 -15.39 7.75 -8.48
C GLN A 47 -16.60 6.82 -8.60
N ASP A 48 -17.73 7.31 -9.12
CA ASP A 48 -18.94 6.51 -9.34
C ASP A 48 -18.78 5.37 -10.38
N ARG A 49 -17.71 5.38 -11.17
CA ARG A 49 -17.42 4.38 -12.22
C ARG A 49 -16.43 3.31 -11.77
N PHE A 50 -15.80 3.48 -10.61
CA PHE A 50 -14.87 2.51 -10.05
C PHE A 50 -15.42 1.90 -8.78
N VAL A 51 -15.01 0.65 -8.55
CA VAL A 51 -15.13 0.05 -7.24
C VAL A 51 -13.77 0.11 -6.57
N PHE A 52 -13.74 0.57 -5.33
CA PHE A 52 -12.51 0.82 -4.58
C PHE A 52 -12.20 -0.34 -3.64
N LEU A 53 -11.05 -0.97 -3.89
CA LEU A 53 -10.46 -1.99 -3.05
C LEU A 53 -9.28 -1.38 -2.27
N PRO A 54 -9.33 -1.31 -0.93
CA PRO A 54 -8.23 -0.78 -0.14
C PRO A 54 -7.05 -1.74 -0.19
N VAL A 55 -5.86 -1.19 -0.47
CA VAL A 55 -4.59 -1.91 -0.36
C VAL A 55 -3.81 -1.26 0.77
N LEU A 56 -3.72 -1.96 1.89
CA LEU A 56 -2.98 -1.48 3.06
C LEU A 56 -1.51 -1.91 3.00
N GLY A 57 -0.70 -1.34 3.89
CA GLY A 57 0.68 -1.73 4.06
C GLY A 57 0.82 -3.19 4.51
N VAL A 58 2.02 -3.73 4.29
CA VAL A 58 2.42 -5.07 4.71
C VAL A 58 2.38 -5.17 6.23
N ILE A 59 1.89 -6.29 6.77
CA ILE A 59 1.92 -6.54 8.21
C ILE A 59 3.26 -7.18 8.61
N PRO A 60 3.76 -6.99 9.86
CA PRO A 60 5.09 -7.45 10.25
C PRO A 60 5.38 -8.92 9.95
N SER A 61 4.38 -9.79 10.12
CA SER A 61 4.50 -11.23 9.88
C SER A 61 4.65 -11.62 8.40
N GLU A 62 4.26 -10.75 7.46
CA GLU A 62 4.39 -11.00 6.01
C GLU A 62 5.76 -10.61 5.46
N ILE A 63 6.50 -9.75 6.17
CA ILE A 63 7.76 -9.20 5.67
C ILE A 63 8.80 -10.29 5.42
N PRO A 64 9.03 -11.28 6.31
CA PRO A 64 9.98 -12.36 6.04
C PRO A 64 9.71 -13.09 4.71
N ASP A 65 8.44 -13.38 4.41
CA ASP A 65 8.05 -14.06 3.16
C ASP A 65 8.25 -13.18 1.93
N LEU A 66 7.99 -11.87 2.05
CA LEU A 66 8.29 -10.91 0.99
C LEU A 66 9.79 -10.80 0.72
N LEU A 67 10.62 -10.76 1.76
CA LEU A 67 12.08 -10.73 1.61
C LEU A 67 12.58 -11.98 0.87
N ARG A 68 12.08 -13.17 1.24
CA ARG A 68 12.38 -14.43 0.51
C ARG A 68 11.99 -14.34 -0.96
N SER A 69 10.78 -13.84 -1.23
CA SER A 69 10.26 -13.65 -2.58
C SER A 69 11.16 -12.72 -3.40
N TYR A 70 11.64 -11.63 -2.80
CA TYR A 70 12.54 -10.69 -3.47
C TYR A 70 13.93 -11.24 -3.72
N VAL A 71 14.51 -12.00 -2.79
CA VAL A 71 15.77 -12.70 -3.01
C VAL A 71 15.65 -13.62 -4.24
N SER A 72 14.59 -14.45 -4.27
CA SER A 72 14.34 -15.36 -5.39
C SER A 72 14.09 -14.63 -6.71
N ARG A 73 13.27 -13.57 -6.69
CA ARG A 73 12.96 -12.74 -7.86
C ARG A 73 14.20 -12.10 -8.48
N LEU A 74 15.21 -11.79 -7.68
CA LEU A 74 16.47 -11.20 -8.13
C LEU A 74 17.51 -12.25 -8.58
N GLY A 75 17.15 -13.54 -8.61
CA GLY A 75 18.05 -14.63 -8.99
C GLY A 75 19.10 -14.96 -7.91
N ALA A 76 18.93 -14.46 -6.69
CA ALA A 76 19.75 -14.78 -5.54
C ALA A 76 19.13 -15.95 -4.75
N ARG A 77 19.88 -16.49 -3.78
CA ARG A 77 19.43 -17.57 -2.91
C ARG A 77 19.84 -17.34 -1.46
N ILE A 78 19.01 -17.83 -0.53
CA ILE A 78 19.35 -17.85 0.89
C ILE A 78 20.00 -19.21 1.21
N ILE A 79 21.29 -19.22 1.52
CA ILE A 79 22.07 -20.46 1.75
C ILE A 79 22.05 -20.92 3.22
N LYS A 80 21.77 -19.99 4.15
CA LYS A 80 21.62 -20.29 5.58
C LYS A 80 20.51 -19.40 6.13
N GLU A 81 19.31 -19.93 6.06
CA GLU A 81 18.14 -19.27 6.57
C GLU A 81 18.05 -19.45 8.08
N ASP A 82 17.89 -18.33 8.79
CA ASP A 82 17.60 -18.30 10.21
C ASP A 82 16.32 -17.48 10.39
N GLN A 83 15.25 -18.16 10.81
CA GLN A 83 13.93 -17.56 10.96
C GLN A 83 13.96 -16.35 11.92
N ALA A 84 14.71 -16.44 13.01
CA ALA A 84 14.78 -15.35 13.99
C ALA A 84 15.43 -14.09 13.39
N LEU A 85 16.47 -14.26 12.56
CA LEU A 85 17.11 -13.14 11.87
C LEU A 85 16.21 -12.53 10.80
N MET A 86 15.41 -13.36 10.11
CA MET A 86 14.45 -12.87 9.10
C MET A 86 13.31 -12.09 9.74
N GLU A 87 12.79 -12.56 10.88
CA GLU A 87 11.79 -11.84 11.68
C GLU A 87 12.35 -10.53 12.21
N GLU A 88 13.58 -10.54 12.71
CA GLU A 88 14.25 -9.34 13.18
C GLU A 88 14.47 -8.32 12.06
N ALA A 89 14.93 -8.77 10.88
CA ALA A 89 15.06 -7.92 9.69
C ALA A 89 13.70 -7.31 9.29
N GLY A 90 12.63 -8.12 9.34
CA GLY A 90 11.28 -7.67 9.08
C GLY A 90 10.84 -6.56 10.04
N ARG A 91 11.13 -6.70 11.34
CA ARG A 91 10.86 -5.67 12.34
C ARG A 91 11.61 -4.36 12.06
N TYR A 92 12.91 -4.42 11.74
CA TYR A 92 13.70 -3.21 11.39
C TYR A 92 13.05 -2.43 10.24
N LEU A 93 12.59 -3.13 9.21
CA LEU A 93 11.94 -2.56 8.04
C LEU A 93 10.54 -2.02 8.36
N TYR A 94 9.76 -2.75 9.16
CA TYR A 94 8.42 -2.32 9.58
C TYR A 94 8.46 -1.04 10.41
N GLU A 95 9.34 -0.98 11.40
CA GLU A 95 9.50 0.20 12.27
C GLU A 95 9.89 1.46 11.48
N ARG A 96 10.59 1.27 10.36
CA ARG A 96 10.97 2.34 9.41
C ARG A 96 9.93 2.56 8.31
N SER A 97 8.77 1.93 8.42
CA SER A 97 7.66 1.99 7.47
C SER A 97 8.03 1.57 6.04
N ALA A 98 9.10 0.79 5.85
CA ALA A 98 9.64 0.48 4.53
C ALA A 98 8.55 -0.07 3.59
N SER A 99 8.38 0.54 2.42
CA SER A 99 7.47 0.06 1.39
C SER A 99 8.01 -1.22 0.73
N PRO A 100 7.16 -2.06 0.10
CA PRO A 100 7.60 -3.23 -0.67
C PRO A 100 8.73 -2.92 -1.68
N ARG A 101 8.68 -1.73 -2.30
CA ARG A 101 9.73 -1.26 -3.21
C ARG A 101 11.06 -1.02 -2.50
N GLN A 102 11.04 -0.38 -1.32
CA GLN A 102 12.25 -0.14 -0.54
C GLN A 102 12.81 -1.44 0.05
N MET A 103 11.95 -2.38 0.46
CA MET A 103 12.39 -3.72 0.88
C MET A 103 13.14 -4.44 -0.25
N LEU A 104 12.67 -4.33 -1.50
CA LEU A 104 13.39 -4.85 -2.66
C LEU A 104 14.76 -4.17 -2.84
N ASP A 105 14.85 -2.86 -2.61
CA ASP A 105 16.11 -2.11 -2.68
C ASP A 105 17.08 -2.52 -1.55
N VAL A 106 16.58 -2.85 -0.36
CA VAL A 106 17.36 -3.43 0.73
C VAL A 106 17.95 -4.78 0.33
N ILE A 107 17.17 -5.66 -0.33
CA ILE A 107 17.70 -6.93 -0.83
C ILE A 107 18.75 -6.70 -1.93
N ARG A 108 18.53 -5.76 -2.85
CA ARG A 108 19.56 -5.39 -3.85
C ARG A 108 20.84 -4.91 -3.18
N HIS A 109 20.71 -4.11 -2.13
CA HIS A 109 21.84 -3.63 -1.35
C HIS A 109 22.59 -4.79 -0.68
N ALA A 110 21.88 -5.73 -0.07
CA ALA A 110 22.47 -6.96 0.49
C ALA A 110 23.23 -7.76 -0.57
N ILE A 111 22.65 -7.97 -1.76
CA ILE A 111 23.31 -8.69 -2.86
C ILE A 111 24.59 -7.97 -3.31
N ASN A 112 24.57 -6.64 -3.38
CA ASN A 112 25.74 -5.87 -3.77
C ASN A 112 26.89 -5.96 -2.74
N LEU A 113 26.55 -6.05 -1.44
CA LEU A 113 27.54 -6.15 -0.37
C LEU A 113 28.08 -7.57 -0.16
N TYR A 114 27.21 -8.58 -0.24
CA TYR A 114 27.50 -9.94 0.21
C TYR A 114 27.46 -10.98 -0.92
N GLY A 115 27.05 -10.59 -2.13
CA GLY A 115 26.89 -11.48 -3.28
C GLY A 115 25.50 -12.13 -3.37
N PRO A 116 25.26 -12.97 -4.40
CA PRO A 116 23.95 -13.58 -4.66
C PRO A 116 23.60 -14.74 -3.71
N GLU A 117 24.52 -15.15 -2.83
CA GLU A 117 24.31 -16.22 -1.84
C GLU A 117 24.21 -15.61 -0.44
N LEU A 118 23.01 -15.24 -0.05
CA LEU A 118 22.76 -14.53 1.20
C LEU A 118 22.55 -15.49 2.38
N ARG A 119 22.94 -15.07 3.58
CA ARG A 119 22.54 -15.67 4.86
C ARG A 119 21.51 -14.75 5.52
N GLY A 120 20.74 -15.27 6.48
CA GLY A 120 19.80 -14.44 7.26
C GLY A 120 20.47 -13.21 7.90
N ALA A 121 21.72 -13.36 8.35
CA ALA A 121 22.50 -12.26 8.94
C ALA A 121 22.84 -11.14 7.93
N ASP A 122 23.02 -11.49 6.65
CA ASP A 122 23.36 -10.52 5.60
C ASP A 122 22.12 -9.65 5.26
N ILE A 123 20.94 -10.27 5.26
CA ILE A 123 19.65 -9.58 5.11
C ILE A 123 19.37 -8.68 6.32
N LEU A 124 19.59 -9.18 7.54
CA LEU A 124 19.44 -8.37 8.75
C LEU A 124 20.38 -7.17 8.75
N ALA A 125 21.64 -7.34 8.38
CA ALA A 125 22.60 -6.25 8.31
C ALA A 125 22.14 -5.16 7.34
N ALA A 126 21.69 -5.54 6.14
CA ALA A 126 21.16 -4.59 5.15
C ALA A 126 19.86 -3.91 5.64
N ALA A 127 18.98 -4.63 6.33
CA ALA A 127 17.76 -4.08 6.92
C ALA A 127 18.06 -3.09 8.05
N ALA A 128 19.08 -3.36 8.87
CA ALA A 128 19.51 -2.47 9.94
C ALA A 128 20.18 -1.18 9.41
N ASP A 129 20.90 -1.27 8.29
CA ASP A 129 21.53 -0.13 7.60
C ASP A 129 20.51 0.76 6.86
N TYR A 130 19.31 0.23 6.58
CA TYR A 130 18.25 1.02 5.96
C TYR A 130 17.87 2.22 6.87
N SER A 131 18.08 3.43 6.35
CA SER A 131 17.82 4.67 7.11
C SER A 131 16.39 5.19 6.99
N GLY A 132 15.65 4.77 5.96
CA GLY A 132 14.27 5.21 5.72
C GLY A 132 14.16 6.69 5.33
N GLN A 133 13.46 6.96 4.23
CA GLN A 133 12.93 8.30 3.95
C GLN A 133 11.47 8.13 3.55
N ILE A 134 10.59 8.19 4.54
CA ILE A 134 9.15 8.11 4.35
C ILE A 134 8.52 9.32 5.03
N ASP A 135 7.52 9.89 4.37
CA ASP A 135 6.57 10.81 4.97
C ASP A 135 5.52 10.00 5.75
N PRO A 136 5.60 9.94 7.10
CA PRO A 136 4.68 9.13 7.89
C PRO A 136 3.24 9.66 7.81
N ALA A 137 3.07 10.97 7.66
CA ALA A 137 1.76 11.59 7.50
C ALA A 137 1.12 11.20 6.16
N GLY A 138 1.90 11.21 5.08
CA GLY A 138 1.48 10.71 3.77
C GLY A 138 1.02 9.26 3.79
N VAL A 139 1.78 8.36 4.46
CA VAL A 139 1.40 6.94 4.59
C VAL A 139 0.11 6.78 5.39
N GLN A 140 -0.01 7.47 6.53
CA GLN A 140 -1.22 7.43 7.36
C GLN A 140 -2.43 7.96 6.59
N ALA A 141 -2.31 9.09 5.92
CA ALA A 141 -3.38 9.67 5.10
C ALA A 141 -3.82 8.71 3.99
N ALA A 142 -2.87 8.07 3.29
CA ALA A 142 -3.18 7.08 2.26
C ALA A 142 -3.96 5.87 2.82
N ILE A 143 -3.56 5.35 4.00
CA ILE A 143 -4.27 4.25 4.67
C ILE A 143 -5.70 4.66 5.02
N LEU A 144 -5.85 5.78 5.74
CA LEU A 144 -7.16 6.28 6.19
C LEU A 144 -8.08 6.55 5.00
N GLN A 145 -7.56 7.18 3.95
CA GLN A 145 -8.32 7.48 2.74
C GLN A 145 -8.73 6.20 1.99
N SER A 146 -7.87 5.18 1.95
CA SER A 146 -8.19 3.90 1.32
C SER A 146 -9.35 3.20 2.03
N VAL A 147 -9.37 3.22 3.37
CA VAL A 147 -10.47 2.68 4.17
C VAL A 147 -11.74 3.48 3.96
N ARG A 148 -11.65 4.82 3.97
CA ARG A 148 -12.80 5.70 3.75
C ARG A 148 -13.46 5.46 2.38
N MET A 149 -12.65 5.26 1.35
CA MET A 149 -13.14 5.09 -0.02
C MET A 149 -13.54 3.66 -0.37
N CYS A 150 -13.26 2.68 0.48
CA CYS A 150 -13.61 1.28 0.23
C CYS A 150 -15.10 1.12 -0.07
N SER A 151 -15.43 0.49 -1.21
CA SER A 151 -16.82 0.39 -1.65
C SER A 151 -17.65 -0.65 -0.88
N PHE A 152 -17.01 -1.71 -0.38
CA PHE A 152 -17.69 -2.80 0.32
C PHE A 152 -16.91 -3.21 1.56
N ARG A 153 -17.58 -3.25 2.72
CA ARG A 153 -16.98 -3.66 4.00
C ARG A 153 -16.41 -5.08 3.98
N SER A 154 -16.98 -5.97 3.18
CA SER A 154 -16.47 -7.34 3.00
C SER A 154 -15.12 -7.38 2.27
N TRP A 155 -14.65 -6.27 1.72
CA TRP A 155 -13.36 -6.18 1.01
C TRP A 155 -12.28 -5.51 1.84
N LEU A 156 -12.59 -5.11 3.08
CA LEU A 156 -11.58 -4.65 4.02
C LEU A 156 -10.67 -5.83 4.40
N PRO A 157 -9.35 -5.62 4.61
CA PRO A 157 -8.42 -6.72 4.87
C PRO A 157 -8.74 -7.59 6.09
N TRP A 158 -9.49 -7.04 7.05
CA TRP A 158 -9.90 -7.72 8.27
C TRP A 158 -11.29 -8.36 8.19
N ALA A 159 -12.01 -8.27 7.06
CA ALA A 159 -13.38 -8.76 6.94
C ALA A 159 -13.54 -10.25 7.31
N ASP A 160 -12.56 -11.07 6.91
CA ASP A 160 -12.51 -12.51 7.17
C ASP A 160 -11.38 -12.88 8.16
N ASN A 161 -10.77 -11.90 8.82
CA ASN A 161 -9.67 -12.10 9.75
C ASN A 161 -9.87 -11.29 11.04
N PRO A 162 -10.50 -11.87 12.08
CA PRO A 162 -10.74 -11.16 13.35
C PRO A 162 -9.46 -10.91 14.15
N ALA A 163 -8.33 -11.49 13.75
CA ALA A 163 -7.02 -11.29 14.34
C ALA A 163 -6.11 -10.41 13.48
N TYR A 164 -6.67 -9.69 12.49
CA TYR A 164 -5.90 -8.83 11.60
C TYR A 164 -5.15 -7.74 12.41
N PRO A 165 -3.82 -7.62 12.25
CA PRO A 165 -3.05 -6.60 12.97
C PRO A 165 -3.27 -5.25 12.30
N LEU A 166 -4.18 -4.45 12.87
CA LEU A 166 -4.48 -3.12 12.36
C LEU A 166 -3.24 -2.21 12.38
N PRO A 167 -3.03 -1.40 11.33
CA PRO A 167 -2.16 -0.25 11.41
C PRO A 167 -2.54 0.66 12.58
N ALA A 168 -1.55 1.20 13.29
CA ALA A 168 -1.76 2.05 14.47
C ALA A 168 -2.69 3.25 14.20
N CYS A 169 -2.68 3.80 12.98
CA CYS A 169 -3.58 4.91 12.61
C CYS A 169 -5.07 4.53 12.53
N LEU A 170 -5.41 3.24 12.50
CA LEU A 170 -6.79 2.73 12.47
C LEU A 170 -7.28 2.24 13.85
N GLU A 171 -6.41 2.25 14.87
CA GLU A 171 -6.78 1.87 16.23
C GLU A 171 -7.86 2.81 16.79
N GLY A 172 -8.93 2.23 17.35
CA GLY A 172 -10.08 2.98 17.87
C GLY A 172 -11.04 3.52 16.80
N ILE A 173 -10.67 3.45 15.51
CA ILE A 173 -11.51 3.77 14.35
C ILE A 173 -12.20 2.50 13.83
N VAL A 174 -11.49 1.38 13.83
CA VAL A 174 -11.97 0.10 13.30
C VAL A 174 -12.25 -0.89 14.43
N ASP A 175 -13.44 -1.47 14.43
CA ASP A 175 -13.75 -2.69 15.18
C ASP A 175 -13.63 -3.90 14.25
N VAL A 176 -12.52 -4.61 14.38
CA VAL A 176 -12.19 -5.80 13.58
C VAL A 176 -13.20 -6.93 13.80
N LYS A 177 -13.69 -7.12 15.04
CA LYS A 177 -14.58 -8.23 15.37
C LYS A 177 -15.95 -8.05 14.74
N GLU A 178 -16.44 -6.81 14.76
CA GLU A 178 -17.73 -6.44 14.16
C GLU A 178 -17.62 -6.03 12.68
N ASN A 179 -16.39 -6.02 12.14
CA ASN A 179 -16.03 -5.46 10.83
C ASN A 179 -16.59 -4.04 10.61
N ARG A 180 -16.62 -3.19 11.65
CA ARG A 180 -17.21 -1.85 11.62
C ARG A 180 -16.13 -0.78 11.54
N VAL A 181 -16.45 0.29 10.83
CA VAL A 181 -15.62 1.50 10.74
C VAL A 181 -16.42 2.66 11.33
N ASP A 182 -15.81 3.36 12.27
CA ASP A 182 -16.31 4.60 12.84
C ASP A 182 -15.92 5.76 11.91
N TYR A 183 -16.83 6.12 10.99
CA TYR A 183 -16.56 7.11 9.96
C TYR A 183 -16.40 8.54 10.51
N GLU A 184 -16.97 8.84 11.68
CA GLU A 184 -16.80 10.13 12.34
C GLU A 184 -15.35 10.28 12.80
N LYS A 185 -14.83 9.30 13.56
CA LYS A 185 -13.42 9.29 13.97
C LYS A 185 -12.45 9.19 12.79
N LEU A 186 -12.83 8.47 11.73
CA LEU A 186 -12.03 8.39 10.51
C LEU A 186 -11.86 9.77 9.86
N ASP A 187 -12.94 10.54 9.80
CA ASP A 187 -12.95 11.88 9.21
C ASP A 187 -12.20 12.90 10.09
N GLU A 188 -12.33 12.78 11.41
CA GLU A 188 -11.53 13.55 12.37
C GLU A 188 -10.04 13.29 12.16
N ARG A 189 -9.62 12.02 12.17
CA ARG A 189 -8.20 11.65 12.00
C ARG A 189 -7.66 12.04 10.62
N LEU A 190 -8.46 11.92 9.56
CA LEU A 190 -8.09 12.41 8.23
C LEU A 190 -7.83 13.91 8.25
N SER A 191 -8.71 14.69 8.89
CA SER A 191 -8.57 16.15 9.00
C SER A 191 -7.32 16.56 9.78
N GLU A 192 -6.90 15.76 10.77
CA GLU A 192 -5.67 15.98 11.54
C GLU A 192 -4.39 15.73 10.72
N VAL A 193 -4.36 14.66 9.91
CA VAL A 193 -3.14 14.20 9.22
C VAL A 193 -2.95 14.88 7.86
N MET A 194 -4.03 15.16 7.14
CA MET A 194 -3.99 15.70 5.78
C MET A 194 -3.16 16.98 5.59
N PRO A 195 -3.13 17.95 6.54
CA PRO A 195 -2.30 19.15 6.38
C PRO A 195 -0.78 18.88 6.31
N TYR A 196 -0.34 17.73 6.82
CA TYR A 196 1.07 17.35 6.89
C TYR A 196 1.46 16.34 5.80
N ALA A 197 0.48 15.73 5.15
CA ALA A 197 0.68 14.70 4.14
C ALA A 197 1.10 15.33 2.80
N GLN A 198 2.26 14.93 2.28
CA GLN A 198 2.73 15.30 0.95
C GLN A 198 2.23 14.28 -0.09
N LEU A 199 0.93 14.32 -0.39
CA LEU A 199 0.27 13.47 -1.39
C LEU A 199 0.30 14.07 -2.79
#